data_AF-A0A0R1EDV7-F1
#
_entry.id   AF-A0A0R1EDV7-F1
#
_cell.length_a   1.000
_cell.length_b   1.000
_cell.length_c   1.000
_cell.angle_alpha   90.00
_cell.angle_beta   90.00
_cell.angle_gamma   90.00
#
_symmetry.space_group_name_H-M   'P 1'
#
loop_
_entity.id
_entity.type
_entity.pdbx_description
1 polymer ?
#
loop_
_entity_poly.entity_id
_entity_poly.type
_entity_poly.pdbx_seq_one_letter_code
_entity_poly.pdbx_strand_id
1 'polypeptide(L)'
;MVLGAPLPWQGLKIARHLPPVCPQKLPDLSPLGIENMSRARHKHLSRLLPYLRTESEDCLYLNLYVPHEEPQSTPKQYAVLVYLHGESFEWNSGNAYDGSVLSSYGEVIVVTVNYRLGVLGFLRPSIDAHNIANYALLDQIAALHWIKENIEAFGGDNSRVTLMGHSTGAACVNYLMVSPVASGLFHRAILMSGSAMSDWAASNQSLQLTMQIAHALECPLNEHVEAEEDDVLLD
;
A
#
# COMPACT_ATOMS: atom_id res chain seq x y z
N MET A 1 3.15 22.44 -4.78
CA MET A 1 4.36 21.61 -4.61
C MET A 1 4.15 20.84 -3.32
N VAL A 2 3.80 19.54 -3.39
CA VAL A 2 3.53 18.73 -2.19
C VAL A 2 4.89 18.38 -1.59
N LEU A 3 5.15 18.81 -0.36
CA LEU A 3 6.34 18.40 0.40
C LEU A 3 6.39 16.87 0.45
N GLY A 4 7.46 16.27 -0.11
CA GLY A 4 7.67 14.82 -0.13
C GLY A 4 7.42 14.10 -1.46
N ALA A 5 6.95 14.79 -2.51
CA ALA A 5 6.93 14.17 -3.85
C ALA A 5 8.37 13.97 -4.38
N PRO A 6 8.73 12.78 -4.91
CA PRO A 6 10.06 12.58 -5.46
C PRO A 6 10.31 13.56 -6.61
N LEU A 7 11.52 14.12 -6.66
CA LEU A 7 11.92 15.01 -7.74
C LEU A 7 11.80 14.28 -9.09
N PRO A 8 11.38 14.98 -10.17
CA PRO A 8 11.42 14.41 -11.50
C PRO A 8 12.87 14.03 -11.83
N TRP A 9 13.06 12.87 -12.45
CA TRP A 9 14.38 12.44 -12.90
C TRP A 9 14.69 12.98 -14.29
N GLN A 10 15.99 13.12 -14.60
CA GLN A 10 16.45 13.43 -15.94
C GLN A 10 16.85 12.15 -16.67
N GLY A 11 16.51 12.04 -17.96
CA GLY A 11 16.85 10.90 -18.79
C GLY A 11 15.96 9.67 -18.59
N LEU A 12 16.48 8.49 -18.92
CA LEU A 12 15.74 7.23 -18.89
C LEU A 12 15.90 6.52 -17.53
N LYS A 13 14.79 6.30 -16.83
CA LYS A 13 14.75 5.45 -15.63
C LYS A 13 14.49 4.00 -16.03
N ILE A 14 15.39 3.09 -15.65
CA ILE A 14 15.27 1.66 -15.95
C ILE A 14 14.40 0.99 -14.89
N ALA A 15 13.25 0.42 -15.29
CA ALA A 15 12.31 -0.28 -14.42
C ALA A 15 12.16 -1.76 -14.83
N ARG A 16 13.26 -2.53 -14.72
CA ARG A 16 13.33 -3.96 -15.12
C ARG A 16 13.51 -4.93 -13.96
N HIS A 17 13.65 -4.42 -12.74
CA HIS A 17 13.87 -5.20 -11.54
C HIS A 17 12.82 -4.84 -10.51
N LEU A 18 12.46 -5.82 -9.68
CA LEU A 18 11.54 -5.59 -8.58
C LEU A 18 12.14 -4.58 -7.60
N PRO A 19 11.35 -3.60 -7.13
CA PRO A 19 11.78 -2.63 -6.14
C PRO A 19 11.93 -3.28 -4.76
N PRO A 20 12.59 -2.61 -3.80
CA PRO A 20 12.53 -3.00 -2.40
C PRO A 20 11.08 -3.08 -1.89
N VAL A 21 10.84 -3.97 -0.92
CA VAL A 21 9.57 -4.05 -0.20
C VAL A 21 9.63 -3.19 1.07
N CYS A 22 8.48 -2.83 1.61
CA CYS A 22 8.44 -2.05 2.85
C CYS A 22 8.95 -2.87 4.04
N PRO A 23 9.53 -2.22 5.08
CA PRO A 23 10.01 -2.91 6.27
C PRO A 23 8.86 -3.69 6.92
N GLN A 24 9.11 -4.95 7.27
CA GLN A 24 8.04 -5.87 7.65
C GLN A 24 8.46 -6.94 8.64
N LYS A 25 7.49 -7.46 9.38
CA LYS A 25 7.67 -8.62 10.26
C LYS A 25 7.13 -9.87 9.59
N LEU A 26 8.04 -10.67 9.02
CA LEU A 26 7.66 -11.91 8.35
C LEU A 26 7.20 -12.98 9.35
N PRO A 27 6.27 -13.88 8.95
CA PRO A 27 5.90 -15.04 9.75
C PRO A 27 7.11 -15.93 10.07
N ASP A 28 7.18 -16.44 11.30
CA ASP A 28 8.25 -17.35 11.72
C ASP A 28 8.11 -18.72 11.02
N LEU A 29 9.09 -19.07 10.20
CA LEU A 29 9.19 -20.38 9.55
C LEU A 29 10.26 -21.29 10.20
N SER A 30 10.72 -20.96 11.41
CA SER A 30 11.53 -21.86 12.22
C SER A 30 10.75 -23.14 12.57
N PRO A 31 11.42 -24.24 12.98
CA PRO A 31 10.74 -25.46 13.43
C PRO A 31 9.64 -25.23 14.47
N LEU A 32 9.82 -24.25 15.37
CA LEU A 32 8.83 -23.86 16.37
C LEU A 32 7.65 -23.11 15.72
N GLY A 33 7.92 -22.17 14.81
CA GLY A 33 6.90 -21.41 14.10
C GLY A 33 6.01 -22.25 13.19
N ILE A 34 6.53 -23.37 12.67
CA ILE A 34 5.78 -24.27 11.77
C ILE A 34 5.08 -25.43 12.48
N GLU A 35 5.31 -25.65 13.78
CA GLU A 35 4.79 -26.81 14.52
C GLU A 35 3.26 -26.95 14.39
N ASN A 36 2.54 -25.83 14.47
CA ASN A 36 1.09 -25.77 14.33
C ASN A 36 0.61 -25.30 12.95
N MET A 37 1.50 -25.23 11.95
CA MET A 37 1.19 -24.69 10.63
C MET A 37 0.74 -25.79 9.66
N SER A 38 -0.36 -25.55 8.94
CA SER A 38 -0.78 -26.48 7.89
C SER A 38 0.25 -26.54 6.76
N ARG A 39 0.41 -27.71 6.13
CA ARG A 39 1.34 -27.89 5.00
C ARG A 39 1.07 -26.90 3.85
N ALA A 40 -0.21 -26.62 3.59
CA ALA A 40 -0.62 -25.65 2.58
C ALA A 40 -0.17 -24.24 2.94
N ARG A 41 -0.32 -23.83 4.21
CA ARG A 41 0.12 -22.54 4.70
C ARG A 41 1.64 -22.40 4.62
N HIS A 42 2.38 -23.41 5.06
CA HIS A 42 3.83 -23.42 4.98
C HIS A 42 4.31 -23.29 3.53
N LYS A 43 3.76 -24.08 2.61
CA LYS A 43 4.10 -24.02 1.18
C LYS A 43 3.81 -22.65 0.57
N HIS A 44 2.71 -22.01 0.96
CA HIS A 44 2.37 -20.66 0.52
C HIS A 44 3.41 -19.64 1.01
N LEU A 45 3.72 -19.64 2.31
CA LEU A 45 4.70 -18.72 2.88
C LEU A 45 6.10 -18.90 2.27
N SER A 46 6.56 -20.14 2.09
CA SER A 46 7.84 -20.42 1.45
C SER A 46 7.93 -19.88 0.01
N ARG A 47 6.82 -19.76 -0.71
CA ARG A 47 6.78 -19.20 -2.08
C ARG A 47 6.87 -17.68 -2.09
N LEU A 48 6.32 -17.00 -1.08
CA LEU A 48 6.35 -15.54 -0.99
C LEU A 48 7.71 -15.03 -0.54
N LEU A 49 8.38 -15.74 0.37
CA LEU A 49 9.60 -15.28 1.02
C LEU A 49 10.69 -14.72 0.10
N PRO A 50 11.02 -15.30 -1.08
CA PRO A 50 12.05 -14.73 -1.95
C PRO A 50 11.77 -13.30 -2.41
N TYR A 51 10.50 -12.92 -2.51
CA TYR A 51 10.07 -11.59 -2.97
C TYR A 51 10.04 -10.54 -1.86
N LEU A 52 10.24 -10.95 -0.60
CA LEU A 52 10.05 -10.10 0.58
C LEU A 52 11.35 -9.77 1.33
N ARG A 53 12.52 -10.23 0.86
CA ARG A 53 13.78 -10.14 1.63
C ARG A 53 14.47 -8.78 1.56
N THR A 54 14.29 -8.04 0.47
CA THR A 54 14.97 -6.77 0.25
C THR A 54 14.10 -5.64 0.76
N GLU A 55 14.26 -5.30 2.03
CA GLU A 55 13.46 -4.29 2.72
C GLU A 55 14.10 -2.89 2.67
N SER A 56 13.27 -1.85 2.51
CA SER A 56 13.68 -0.43 2.57
C SER A 56 12.47 0.43 2.90
N GLU A 57 12.63 1.54 3.63
CA GLU A 57 11.56 2.55 3.76
C GLU A 57 11.24 3.25 2.42
N ASP A 58 12.23 3.32 1.52
CA ASP A 58 11.99 3.63 0.11
C ASP A 58 11.40 2.40 -0.60
N CYS A 59 10.11 2.18 -0.39
CA CYS A 59 9.35 1.03 -0.91
C CYS A 59 8.10 1.41 -1.72
N LEU A 60 7.80 2.70 -1.90
CA LEU A 60 6.60 3.18 -2.57
C LEU A 60 6.71 3.08 -4.09
N TYR A 61 6.61 1.84 -4.57
CA TYR A 61 6.70 1.48 -5.97
C TYR A 61 5.47 0.67 -6.40
N LEU A 62 5.24 0.62 -7.71
CA LEU A 62 4.24 -0.24 -8.34
C LEU A 62 4.87 -0.98 -9.53
N ASN A 63 4.37 -2.18 -9.81
CA ASN A 63 4.76 -2.96 -10.99
C ASN A 63 3.62 -2.94 -12.01
N LEU A 64 3.97 -2.73 -13.27
CA LEU A 64 3.03 -2.73 -14.40
C LEU A 64 3.22 -3.97 -15.26
N TYR A 65 2.14 -4.68 -15.53
CA TYR A 65 2.07 -5.78 -16.47
C TYR A 65 1.13 -5.37 -17.60
N VAL A 66 1.70 -5.11 -18.77
CA VAL A 66 1.00 -4.64 -19.97
C VAL A 66 0.97 -5.78 -20.98
N PRO A 67 -0.20 -6.12 -21.56
CA PRO A 67 -0.29 -7.18 -22.55
C PRO A 67 0.51 -6.79 -23.80
N HIS A 68 1.05 -7.79 -24.49
CA HIS A 68 1.81 -7.56 -25.71
C HIS A 68 0.90 -7.06 -26.83
N GLU A 69 1.22 -5.90 -27.40
CA GLU A 69 0.56 -5.38 -28.59
C GLU A 69 1.34 -5.78 -29.84
N GLU A 70 0.68 -6.49 -30.76
CA GLU A 70 1.12 -6.44 -32.16
C GLU A 70 0.83 -5.04 -32.72
N PRO A 71 1.65 -4.52 -33.67
CA PRO A 71 1.39 -3.21 -34.26
C PRO A 71 0.04 -3.20 -34.99
N GLN A 72 -1.00 -2.70 -34.33
CA GLN A 72 -2.32 -2.52 -34.91
C GLN A 72 -2.52 -1.08 -35.37
N SER A 73 -3.41 -0.88 -36.35
CA SER A 73 -3.76 0.43 -36.90
C SER A 73 -4.45 1.36 -35.89
N THR A 74 -5.00 0.81 -34.80
CA THR A 74 -5.64 1.55 -33.71
C THR A 74 -5.10 1.05 -32.37
N PRO A 75 -4.50 1.92 -31.54
CA PRO A 75 -4.02 1.54 -30.22
C PRO A 75 -5.21 1.09 -29.35
N LYS A 76 -5.10 -0.09 -28.73
CA LYS A 76 -6.16 -0.65 -27.90
C LYS A 76 -6.05 -0.02 -26.51
N GLN A 77 -7.13 0.56 -26.03
CA GLN A 77 -7.20 1.04 -24.64
C GLN A 77 -7.62 -0.11 -23.73
N TYR A 78 -6.70 -0.56 -22.87
CA TYR A 78 -6.92 -1.65 -21.93
C TYR A 78 -7.58 -1.17 -20.65
N ALA A 79 -8.49 -1.97 -20.09
CA ALA A 79 -8.94 -1.75 -18.73
C ALA A 79 -7.77 -1.98 -17.75
N VAL A 80 -7.81 -1.31 -16.61
CA VAL A 80 -6.72 -1.33 -15.63
C VAL A 80 -7.20 -2.03 -14.37
N LEU A 81 -6.51 -3.08 -13.95
CA LEU A 81 -6.75 -3.81 -12.71
C LEU A 81 -5.64 -3.52 -11.72
N VAL A 82 -5.96 -2.86 -10.62
CA VAL A 82 -5.02 -2.49 -9.56
C VAL A 82 -5.18 -3.46 -8.41
N TYR A 83 -4.13 -4.18 -8.05
CA TYR A 83 -4.12 -5.18 -6.99
C TYR A 83 -3.45 -4.66 -5.72
N LEU A 84 -4.21 -4.66 -4.63
CA LEU A 84 -3.74 -4.40 -3.27
C LEU A 84 -3.55 -5.73 -2.55
N HIS A 85 -2.30 -6.01 -2.15
CA HIS A 85 -1.95 -7.28 -1.55
C HIS A 85 -2.58 -7.48 -0.15
N GLY A 86 -2.65 -8.74 0.29
CA GLY A 86 -3.26 -9.13 1.57
C GLY A 86 -2.28 -9.74 2.56
N GLU A 87 -2.81 -10.65 3.37
CA GLU A 87 -2.17 -11.44 4.45
C GLU A 87 -2.17 -10.76 5.81
N SER A 88 -1.60 -9.56 5.89
CA SER A 88 -1.51 -8.78 7.12
C SER A 88 -1.38 -7.30 6.77
N PHE A 89 -1.58 -6.42 7.75
CA PHE A 89 -1.15 -5.03 7.64
C PHE A 89 0.37 -4.87 7.93
N GLU A 90 1.05 -5.93 8.37
CA GLU A 90 2.44 -5.89 8.86
C GLU A 90 3.48 -6.48 7.89
N TRP A 91 3.06 -7.22 6.86
CA TRP A 91 3.97 -7.86 5.91
C TRP A 91 3.30 -8.14 4.56
N ASN A 92 4.09 -8.64 3.60
CA ASN A 92 3.78 -8.92 2.20
C ASN A 92 4.12 -7.73 1.25
N SER A 93 3.91 -7.90 -0.05
CA SER A 93 4.22 -6.90 -1.08
C SER A 93 3.51 -7.22 -2.39
N GLY A 94 3.27 -6.20 -3.21
CA GLY A 94 2.83 -6.37 -4.61
C GLY A 94 3.82 -7.19 -5.46
N ASN A 95 5.11 -7.20 -5.10
CA ASN A 95 6.17 -7.94 -5.80
C ASN A 95 5.93 -9.45 -5.86
N ALA A 96 5.23 -10.00 -4.86
CA ALA A 96 4.98 -11.44 -4.78
C ALA A 96 3.90 -11.94 -5.77
N TYR A 97 3.28 -11.04 -6.51
CA TYR A 97 2.17 -11.33 -7.41
C TYR A 97 2.57 -10.99 -8.86
N ASP A 98 2.72 -12.03 -9.68
CA ASP A 98 2.97 -11.88 -11.12
C ASP A 98 1.65 -11.66 -11.88
N GLY A 99 1.50 -10.48 -12.46
CA GLY A 99 0.33 -10.08 -13.23
C GLY A 99 0.35 -10.54 -14.69
N SER A 100 1.44 -11.15 -15.18
CA SER A 100 1.66 -11.43 -16.61
C SER A 100 0.59 -12.33 -17.22
N VAL A 101 0.21 -13.41 -16.52
CA VAL A 101 -0.80 -14.36 -17.02
C VAL A 101 -2.17 -13.70 -17.10
N LEU A 102 -2.57 -12.96 -16.07
CA LEU A 102 -3.86 -12.27 -16.03
C LEU A 102 -3.91 -11.14 -17.07
N SER A 103 -2.80 -10.42 -17.23
CA SER A 103 -2.67 -9.36 -18.21
C SER A 103 -2.81 -9.89 -19.64
N SER A 104 -2.08 -10.97 -19.96
CA SER A 104 -2.11 -11.59 -21.29
C SER A 104 -3.44 -12.27 -21.61
N TYR A 105 -4.01 -13.05 -20.67
CA TYR A 105 -5.24 -13.79 -20.91
C TYR A 105 -6.49 -12.92 -20.84
N GLY A 106 -6.52 -11.99 -19.87
CA GLY A 106 -7.65 -11.10 -19.65
C GLY A 106 -7.65 -9.86 -20.54
N GLU A 107 -6.55 -9.62 -21.27
CA GLU A 107 -6.33 -8.38 -22.05
C GLU A 107 -6.60 -7.12 -21.20
N VAL A 108 -5.92 -7.05 -20.05
CA VAL A 108 -5.99 -5.92 -19.12
C VAL A 108 -4.59 -5.52 -18.67
N ILE A 109 -4.39 -4.26 -18.32
CA ILE A 109 -3.18 -3.87 -17.60
C ILE A 109 -3.36 -4.27 -16.14
N VAL A 110 -2.41 -5.03 -15.60
CA VAL A 110 -2.39 -5.37 -14.18
C VAL A 110 -1.34 -4.51 -13.48
N VAL A 111 -1.74 -3.87 -12.39
CA VAL A 111 -0.86 -3.04 -11.55
C VAL A 111 -0.81 -3.67 -10.17
N THR A 112 0.38 -3.94 -9.64
CA THR A 112 0.57 -4.37 -8.25
C THR A 112 1.25 -3.23 -7.49
N VAL A 113 0.77 -2.92 -6.29
CA VAL A 113 1.19 -1.72 -5.54
C VAL A 113 1.83 -2.12 -4.21
N ASN A 114 2.96 -1.49 -3.88
CA ASN A 114 3.50 -1.47 -2.52
C ASN A 114 2.99 -0.23 -1.78
N TYR A 115 2.67 -0.41 -0.51
CA TYR A 115 2.27 0.65 0.41
C TYR A 115 2.89 0.36 1.79
N ARG A 116 3.08 1.40 2.62
CA ARG A 116 3.70 1.24 3.94
C ARG A 116 2.95 0.23 4.80
N LEU A 117 3.69 -0.50 5.65
CA LEU A 117 3.16 -1.57 6.50
C LEU A 117 3.46 -1.31 7.97
N GLY A 118 2.76 -2.04 8.84
CA GLY A 118 2.94 -2.04 10.28
C GLY A 118 2.90 -0.63 10.88
N VAL A 119 3.86 -0.36 11.76
CA VAL A 119 4.00 0.93 12.46
C VAL A 119 4.18 2.08 11.45
N LEU A 120 4.96 1.89 10.39
CA LEU A 120 5.23 2.93 9.39
C LEU A 120 4.00 3.29 8.54
N GLY A 121 3.08 2.36 8.37
CA GLY A 121 1.87 2.53 7.55
C GLY A 121 0.62 2.94 8.31
N PHE A 122 0.47 2.49 9.56
CA PHE A 122 -0.82 2.57 10.28
C PHE A 122 -0.72 3.17 11.68
N LEU A 123 0.48 3.49 12.18
CA LEU A 123 0.60 4.16 13.48
C LEU A 123 -0.04 5.56 13.44
N ARG A 124 -0.70 5.92 14.53
CA ARG A 124 -1.10 7.30 14.82
C ARG A 124 0.13 8.03 15.38
N PRO A 125 0.76 8.98 14.66
CA PRO A 125 2.10 9.47 15.01
C PRO A 125 2.13 10.43 16.21
N SER A 126 1.02 11.08 16.54
CA SER A 126 0.94 12.05 17.65
C SER A 126 -0.21 11.69 18.59
N ILE A 127 -0.11 12.14 19.84
CA ILE A 127 -1.20 12.10 20.81
C ILE A 127 -2.28 13.16 20.52
N ASP A 128 -1.92 14.24 19.80
CA ASP A 128 -2.75 15.40 19.51
C ASP A 128 -3.97 15.09 18.62
N ALA A 129 -5.03 15.88 18.78
CA ALA A 129 -6.27 15.71 18.02
C ALA A 129 -6.11 15.94 16.50
N HIS A 130 -5.14 16.77 16.09
CA HIS A 130 -4.82 17.01 14.68
C HIS A 130 -3.68 16.13 14.23
N ASN A 131 -3.98 14.90 13.82
CA ASN A 131 -2.96 14.03 13.25
C ASN A 131 -3.42 13.28 12.00
N ILE A 132 -2.50 13.22 11.04
CA ILE A 132 -2.66 12.43 9.84
C ILE A 132 -2.17 11.02 10.18
N ALA A 133 -3.05 10.04 10.07
CA ALA A 133 -2.76 8.62 10.22
C ALA A 133 -3.14 7.88 8.94
N ASN A 134 -3.11 6.54 8.97
CA ASN A 134 -3.45 5.71 7.81
C ASN A 134 -2.59 6.01 6.58
N TYR A 135 -1.30 6.24 6.81
CA TYR A 135 -0.31 6.50 5.76
C TYR A 135 -0.33 5.46 4.63
N ALA A 136 -0.54 4.19 4.96
CA ALA A 136 -0.70 3.11 3.98
C ALA A 136 -1.89 3.32 3.04
N LEU A 137 -3.04 3.80 3.56
CA LEU A 137 -4.20 4.13 2.72
C LEU A 137 -3.93 5.36 1.85
N LEU A 138 -3.19 6.34 2.38
CA LEU A 138 -2.75 7.51 1.62
C LEU A 138 -1.76 7.11 0.52
N ASP A 139 -0.89 6.14 0.75
CA ASP A 139 0.02 5.60 -0.28
C ASP A 139 -0.76 4.92 -1.41
N GLN A 140 -1.80 4.15 -1.06
CA GLN A 140 -2.68 3.53 -2.06
C GLN A 140 -3.42 4.60 -2.88
N ILE A 141 -3.90 5.68 -2.26
CA ILE A 141 -4.50 6.82 -2.95
C ILE A 141 -3.50 7.51 -3.86
N ALA A 142 -2.26 7.72 -3.40
CA ALA A 142 -1.20 8.31 -4.21
C ALA A 142 -0.86 7.44 -5.44
N ALA A 143 -0.81 6.11 -5.28
CA ALA A 143 -0.64 5.19 -6.40
C ALA A 143 -1.82 5.27 -7.39
N LEU A 144 -3.06 5.41 -6.91
CA LEU A 144 -4.22 5.60 -7.76
C LEU A 144 -4.21 6.93 -8.52
N HIS A 145 -3.75 8.02 -7.89
CA HIS A 145 -3.50 9.29 -8.58
C HIS A 145 -2.45 9.12 -9.68
N TRP A 146 -1.33 8.45 -9.37
CA TRP A 146 -0.31 8.18 -10.37
C TRP A 146 -0.87 7.37 -11.54
N ILE A 147 -1.66 6.34 -11.29
CA ILE A 147 -2.32 5.54 -12.33
C ILE A 147 -3.24 6.43 -13.18
N LYS A 148 -4.08 7.27 -12.56
CA LYS A 148 -4.97 8.18 -13.28
C LYS A 148 -4.23 9.11 -14.23
N GLU A 149 -3.08 9.62 -13.79
CA GLU A 149 -2.27 10.59 -14.54
C GLU A 149 -1.36 9.96 -15.60
N ASN A 150 -0.95 8.71 -15.43
CA ASN A 150 0.14 8.12 -16.24
C ASN A 150 -0.27 6.88 -17.04
N ILE A 151 -1.34 6.16 -16.69
CA ILE A 151 -1.60 4.82 -17.26
C ILE A 151 -1.93 4.84 -18.75
N GLU A 152 -2.42 5.97 -19.28
CA GLU A 152 -2.68 6.15 -20.72
C GLU A 152 -1.40 6.02 -21.56
N ALA A 153 -0.24 6.44 -21.02
CA ALA A 153 1.05 6.28 -21.68
C ALA A 153 1.46 4.80 -21.85
N PHE A 154 0.82 3.89 -21.11
CA PHE A 154 1.03 2.45 -21.17
C PHE A 154 -0.11 1.72 -21.91
N GLY A 155 -0.99 2.45 -22.60
CA GLY A 155 -2.15 1.89 -23.29
C GLY A 155 -3.36 1.62 -22.39
N GLY A 156 -3.35 2.11 -21.15
CA GLY A 156 -4.46 1.94 -20.20
C GLY A 156 -5.56 2.99 -20.36
N ASP A 157 -6.75 2.65 -19.92
CA ASP A 157 -7.90 3.56 -19.84
C ASP A 157 -8.12 3.99 -18.39
N ASN A 158 -7.83 5.25 -18.08
CA ASN A 158 -7.99 5.81 -16.73
C ASN A 158 -9.46 5.93 -16.28
N SER A 159 -10.43 5.78 -17.19
CA SER A 159 -11.87 5.70 -16.90
C SER A 159 -12.37 4.27 -16.62
N ARG A 160 -11.50 3.26 -16.81
CA ARG A 160 -11.81 1.84 -16.57
C ARG A 160 -10.83 1.19 -15.59
N VAL A 161 -10.60 1.87 -14.48
CA VAL A 161 -9.81 1.36 -13.35
C VAL A 161 -10.67 0.53 -12.41
N THR A 162 -10.26 -0.71 -12.15
CA THR A 162 -10.86 -1.65 -11.18
C THR A 162 -9.86 -1.90 -10.06
N LEU A 163 -10.28 -1.69 -8.81
CA LEU A 163 -9.46 -1.99 -7.63
C LEU A 163 -9.80 -3.40 -7.13
N MET A 164 -8.79 -4.20 -6.86
CA MET A 164 -8.93 -5.59 -6.42
C MET A 164 -8.04 -5.82 -5.20
N GLY A 165 -8.54 -6.56 -4.22
CA GLY A 165 -7.75 -6.90 -3.04
C GLY A 165 -8.18 -8.22 -2.42
N HIS A 166 -7.26 -8.83 -1.69
CA HIS A 166 -7.47 -10.07 -0.95
C HIS A 166 -7.19 -9.85 0.54
N SER A 167 -8.00 -10.42 1.44
CA SER A 167 -7.81 -10.34 2.89
C SER A 167 -7.67 -8.88 3.39
N THR A 168 -6.58 -8.50 4.06
CA THR A 168 -6.31 -7.11 4.47
C THR A 168 -6.35 -6.12 3.30
N GLY A 169 -5.90 -6.52 2.11
CA GLY A 169 -6.03 -5.72 0.89
C GLY A 169 -7.48 -5.51 0.46
N ALA A 170 -8.37 -6.49 0.68
CA ALA A 170 -9.81 -6.33 0.45
C ALA A 170 -10.45 -5.36 1.45
N ALA A 171 -10.00 -5.35 2.70
CA ALA A 171 -10.39 -4.33 3.67
C ALA A 171 -9.92 -2.93 3.24
N CYS A 172 -8.68 -2.79 2.74
CA CYS A 172 -8.19 -1.54 2.14
C CYS A 172 -9.05 -1.07 0.96
N VAL A 173 -9.38 -1.96 0.02
CA VAL A 173 -10.32 -1.64 -1.09
C VAL A 173 -11.63 -1.11 -0.53
N ASN A 174 -12.18 -1.76 0.51
CA ASN A 174 -13.42 -1.33 1.13
C ASN A 174 -13.30 0.07 1.77
N TYR A 175 -12.20 0.39 2.45
CA TYR A 175 -11.94 1.72 3.00
C TYR A 175 -11.86 2.78 1.91
N LEU A 176 -11.19 2.46 0.79
CA LEU A 176 -11.09 3.38 -0.35
C LEU A 176 -12.45 3.61 -1.03
N MET A 177 -13.34 2.62 -1.07
CA MET A 177 -14.70 2.80 -1.61
C MET A 177 -15.53 3.82 -0.83
N VAL A 178 -15.34 3.91 0.49
CA VAL A 178 -16.11 4.85 1.34
C VAL A 178 -15.36 6.16 1.60
N SER A 179 -14.12 6.28 1.12
CA SER A 179 -13.27 7.43 1.36
C SER A 179 -13.54 8.53 0.31
N PRO A 180 -13.93 9.75 0.73
CA PRO A 180 -14.20 10.84 -0.22
C PRO A 180 -12.95 11.28 -0.99
N VAL A 181 -11.76 11.11 -0.41
CA VAL A 181 -10.49 11.46 -1.07
C VAL A 181 -10.11 10.49 -2.20
N ALA A 182 -10.70 9.29 -2.24
CA ALA A 182 -10.49 8.33 -3.33
C ALA A 182 -11.53 8.44 -4.45
N SER A 183 -12.47 9.39 -4.34
CA SER A 183 -13.56 9.57 -5.30
C SER A 183 -13.03 9.87 -6.71
N GLY A 184 -13.53 9.14 -7.70
CA GLY A 184 -13.16 9.31 -9.10
C GLY A 184 -11.73 8.84 -9.44
N LEU A 185 -11.08 8.05 -8.57
CA LEU A 185 -9.80 7.40 -8.87
C LEU A 185 -9.95 5.97 -9.39
N PHE A 186 -11.09 5.31 -9.12
CA PHE A 186 -11.42 3.99 -9.64
C PHE A 186 -12.94 3.85 -9.79
N HIS A 187 -13.37 2.83 -10.54
CA HIS A 187 -14.76 2.70 -11.03
C HIS A 187 -15.43 1.40 -10.62
N ARG A 188 -14.64 0.37 -10.29
CA ARG A 188 -15.12 -0.95 -9.89
C ARG A 188 -14.24 -1.50 -8.77
N ALA A 189 -14.79 -2.36 -7.94
CA ALA A 189 -14.09 -2.97 -6.83
C ALA A 189 -14.33 -4.49 -6.79
N ILE A 190 -13.29 -5.26 -6.47
CA ILE A 190 -13.34 -6.71 -6.24
C ILE A 190 -12.73 -6.99 -4.87
N LEU A 191 -13.55 -7.47 -3.93
CA LEU A 191 -13.14 -7.75 -2.56
C LEU A 191 -13.13 -9.26 -2.33
N MET A 192 -11.95 -9.84 -2.11
CA MET A 192 -11.80 -11.27 -1.88
C MET A 192 -11.48 -11.55 -0.41
N SER A 193 -12.40 -12.21 0.30
CA SER A 193 -12.15 -12.73 1.65
C SER A 193 -11.67 -11.69 2.67
N GLY A 194 -12.21 -10.47 2.61
CA GLY A 194 -11.97 -9.41 3.60
C GLY A 194 -12.89 -8.21 3.39
N SER A 195 -13.13 -7.44 4.44
CA SER A 195 -13.97 -6.24 4.42
C SER A 195 -13.57 -5.26 5.54
N ALA A 196 -13.98 -4.00 5.42
CA ALA A 196 -13.81 -2.98 6.46
C ALA A 196 -14.56 -3.30 7.77
N MET A 197 -15.50 -4.26 7.72
CA MET A 197 -16.32 -4.71 8.84
C MET A 197 -15.74 -5.93 9.56
N SER A 198 -14.58 -6.43 9.13
CA SER A 198 -13.94 -7.56 9.82
C SER A 198 -13.34 -7.09 11.14
N ASP A 199 -13.40 -7.90 12.20
CA ASP A 199 -12.95 -7.52 13.55
C ASP A 199 -11.48 -7.08 13.61
N TRP A 200 -10.65 -7.58 12.69
CA TRP A 200 -9.23 -7.27 12.56
C TRP A 200 -8.94 -6.07 11.64
N ALA A 201 -9.95 -5.49 10.98
CA ALA A 201 -9.75 -4.48 9.95
C ALA A 201 -9.46 -3.08 10.52
N ALA A 202 -10.03 -2.75 11.68
CA ALA A 202 -9.86 -1.46 12.34
C ALA A 202 -9.47 -1.62 13.82
N SER A 203 -8.71 -0.66 14.35
CA SER A 203 -8.34 -0.60 15.76
C SER A 203 -8.96 0.62 16.45
N ASN A 204 -9.66 0.38 17.55
CA ASN A 204 -10.22 1.43 18.41
C ASN A 204 -9.22 1.89 19.50
N GLN A 205 -8.03 1.29 19.57
CA GLN A 205 -7.03 1.52 20.62
C GLN A 205 -5.74 2.17 20.09
N SER A 206 -5.82 2.89 18.95
CA SER A 206 -4.66 3.46 18.26
C SER A 206 -3.80 4.37 19.14
N LEU A 207 -4.41 5.20 19.99
CA LEU A 207 -3.68 6.06 20.92
C LEU A 207 -2.92 5.25 21.98
N GLN A 208 -3.56 4.25 22.58
CA GLN A 208 -2.92 3.41 23.59
C GLN A 208 -1.74 2.63 23.01
N LEU A 209 -1.90 2.08 21.79
CA LEU A 209 -0.82 1.40 21.07
C LEU A 209 0.35 2.35 20.78
N THR A 210 0.04 3.60 20.40
CA THR A 210 1.07 4.63 20.17
C THR A 210 1.87 4.92 21.43
N MET A 211 1.20 5.10 22.58
CA MET A 211 1.87 5.31 23.86
C MET A 211 2.72 4.11 24.28
N GLN A 212 2.25 2.88 24.05
CA GLN A 212 3.00 1.66 24.33
C GLN A 212 4.27 1.54 23.48
N ILE A 213 4.17 1.85 22.19
CA ILE A 213 5.31 1.86 21.28
C ILE A 213 6.30 2.95 21.68
N ALA A 214 5.84 4.17 21.94
CA ALA A 214 6.67 5.27 22.39
C ALA A 214 7.42 4.92 23.69
N HIS A 215 6.73 4.34 24.68
CA HIS A 215 7.35 3.88 25.92
C HIS A 215 8.37 2.76 25.67
N ALA A 216 8.07 1.78 24.82
CA ALA A 216 8.99 0.69 24.50
C ALA A 216 10.24 1.15 23.74
N LEU A 217 10.16 2.27 23.01
CA LEU A 217 11.26 2.90 22.29
C LEU A 217 11.92 4.04 23.08
N GLU A 218 11.52 4.26 24.34
CA GLU A 218 12.01 5.34 25.20
C GLU A 218 11.85 6.74 24.56
N CYS A 219 10.81 6.93 23.74
CA CYS A 219 10.47 8.23 23.14
C CYS A 219 9.71 9.12 24.15
N PRO A 220 10.02 10.42 24.22
CA PRO A 220 9.29 11.35 25.05
C PRO A 220 7.84 11.51 24.54
N LEU A 221 6.88 11.52 25.46
CA LEU A 221 5.46 11.72 25.15
C LEU A 221 5.02 13.20 25.23
N ASN A 222 5.86 14.04 25.82
CA ASN A 222 5.62 15.47 25.99
C ASN A 222 6.85 16.23 25.50
N GLU A 223 6.68 17.09 24.51
CA GLU A 223 7.47 18.32 24.37
C GLU A 223 6.73 19.31 23.43
N HIS A 224 6.37 20.47 23.99
CA HIS A 224 5.81 21.70 23.39
C HIS A 224 4.28 21.94 23.42
N VAL A 225 3.76 22.26 24.61
CA VAL A 225 2.60 23.17 24.78
C VAL A 225 3.02 24.53 25.39
N GLU A 226 4.30 24.76 25.70
CA GLU A 226 4.77 26.03 26.26
C GLU A 226 5.61 26.79 25.22
N ALA A 227 4.96 27.62 24.41
CA ALA A 227 5.53 28.83 23.79
C ALA A 227 4.46 29.70 23.08
N GLU A 228 3.26 29.90 23.66
CA GLU A 228 2.37 31.02 23.27
C GLU A 228 1.57 31.58 24.48
N GLU A 229 2.17 31.56 25.68
CA GLU A 229 1.69 32.36 26.81
C GLU A 229 2.89 33.09 27.42
N ASP A 230 3.34 34.17 26.77
CA ASP A 230 4.07 35.29 27.38
C ASP A 230 4.39 36.32 26.30
N ASP A 231 3.40 37.12 25.87
CA ASP A 231 3.61 38.52 25.42
C ASP A 231 2.29 39.28 25.16
N VAL A 232 1.30 39.13 26.05
CA VAL A 232 0.21 40.11 26.13
C VAL A 232 0.01 40.52 27.58
N LEU A 233 0.94 41.34 28.06
CA LEU A 233 0.70 42.39 29.06
C LEU A 233 1.95 43.27 29.15
N LEU A 234 1.90 44.43 28.50
CA LEU A 234 2.34 45.77 28.96
C LEU A 234 2.53 46.72 27.76
N ASP A 235 1.44 47.38 27.35
CA ASP A 235 1.30 48.84 27.20
C ASP A 235 -0.06 49.21 26.58
#